data_AF-A0AAE1QTR5-F1
#
_entry.id   AF-A0AAE1QTR5-F1
#
_cell.length_a   1.000
_cell.length_b   1.000
_cell.length_c   1.000
_cell.angle_alpha   90.00
_cell.angle_beta   90.00
_cell.angle_gamma   90.00
#
_symmetry.space_group_name_H-M   'P 1'
#
loop_
_entity.id
_entity.type
_entity.pdbx_description
1 polymer ?
#
loop_
_entity_poly.entity_id
_entity_poly.type
_entity_poly.pdbx_seq_one_letter_code
_entity_poly.pdbx_strand_id
1 'polypeptide(L)'
;MRYISSQVGNKIRVVALSTSLANAKDLGEWIGATAHGLFNFPPGVRPMPLEIHIQGVDISNFEARMQAMTKPTYTTIVQHARMGKPAIVYVPTRKHTRLTAVDLMTYSDMDSEDTSVFLLQSGSELEPFVERINEPMLKETQIWCWLFTRRLIRHKSGYSEDIMMGHASRPLIDSSGKCVILFHAPLKEYYKKFLDEAFPVESHLQHYLHDNFNAEVVAGVIQTKQDAGVSHMHLSDHLSELVENTLGDLESSKCVTVEDDFLTFLKRSGKYRSILLCFSSSLTCKMKLKGLLEILASASEYEQLPIRPSEEELI
;
A
#
# COMPACT_ATOMS: atom_id res chain seq x y z
N MET A 1 4.85 -21.49 -5.10
CA MET A 1 5.12 -21.68 -6.54
C MET A 1 6.48 -22.32 -6.82
N ARG A 2 7.60 -21.78 -6.30
CA ARG A 2 8.93 -22.41 -6.49
C ARG A 2 8.99 -23.84 -5.93
N TYR A 3 8.50 -24.04 -4.70
CA TYR A 3 8.34 -25.37 -4.09
C TYR A 3 7.50 -26.31 -4.97
N ILE A 4 6.37 -25.84 -5.49
CA ILE A 4 5.52 -26.64 -6.39
C ILE A 4 6.28 -27.03 -7.66
N SER A 5 7.06 -26.11 -8.24
CA SER A 5 7.87 -26.40 -9.44
C SER A 5 8.94 -27.46 -9.18
N SER A 6 9.49 -27.58 -7.96
CA SER A 6 10.45 -28.63 -7.64
C SER A 6 9.77 -29.99 -7.41
N GLN A 7 8.54 -30.01 -6.89
CA GLN A 7 7.81 -31.25 -6.60
C GLN A 7 7.13 -31.87 -7.83
N VAL A 8 6.55 -31.04 -8.71
CA VAL A 8 5.70 -31.51 -9.81
C VAL A 8 6.52 -31.93 -11.05
N GLY A 9 7.84 -31.74 -11.05
CA GLY A 9 8.74 -32.03 -12.18
C GLY A 9 8.53 -31.14 -13.42
N ASN A 10 7.45 -30.38 -13.46
CA ASN A 10 7.16 -29.38 -14.48
C ASN A 10 7.81 -28.04 -14.12
N LYS A 11 8.58 -27.48 -15.07
CA LYS A 11 9.21 -26.16 -14.92
C LYS A 11 8.15 -25.06 -15.01
N ILE A 12 7.89 -24.38 -13.90
CA ILE A 12 7.02 -23.19 -13.87
C ILE A 12 7.87 -21.96 -14.16
N ARG A 13 7.57 -21.23 -15.25
CA ARG A 13 8.23 -19.95 -15.54
C ARG A 13 7.65 -18.86 -14.65
N VAL A 14 8.49 -18.29 -13.79
CA VAL A 14 8.14 -17.11 -12.98
C VAL A 14 8.66 -15.85 -13.66
N VAL A 15 7.80 -14.86 -13.85
CA VAL A 15 8.17 -13.52 -14.31
C VAL A 15 7.74 -12.56 -13.22
N ALA A 16 8.71 -11.94 -12.56
CA ALA A 16 8.46 -10.94 -11.52
C ALA A 16 8.66 -9.54 -12.08
N LEU A 17 7.70 -8.66 -11.79
CA LEU A 17 7.75 -7.25 -12.13
C LEU A 17 7.82 -6.46 -10.83
N SER A 18 8.79 -5.56 -10.72
CA SER A 18 9.02 -4.75 -9.53
C SER A 18 9.48 -3.35 -9.93
N THR A 19 9.35 -2.40 -9.01
CA THR A 19 10.12 -1.15 -9.05
C THR A 19 11.61 -1.44 -8.81
N SER A 20 12.46 -0.44 -8.99
CA SER A 20 13.90 -0.52 -8.72
C SER A 20 14.17 -0.95 -7.28
N LEU A 21 14.97 -2.01 -7.08
CA LEU A 21 15.28 -2.55 -5.77
C LEU A 21 16.77 -2.46 -5.45
N ALA A 22 17.13 -2.19 -4.19
CA ALA A 22 18.53 -2.24 -3.76
C ALA A 22 19.06 -3.68 -3.69
N ASN A 23 18.25 -4.61 -3.18
CA ASN A 23 18.57 -6.02 -2.97
C ASN A 23 17.93 -6.95 -4.03
N ALA A 24 17.93 -6.51 -5.30
CA ALA A 24 17.33 -7.28 -6.40
C ALA A 24 17.98 -8.66 -6.61
N LYS A 25 19.27 -8.81 -6.23
CA LYS A 25 20.01 -10.07 -6.34
C LYS A 25 19.39 -11.14 -5.45
N ASP A 26 19.14 -10.83 -4.18
CA ASP A 26 18.57 -11.76 -3.21
C ASP A 26 17.17 -12.20 -3.63
N LEU A 27 16.36 -11.25 -4.11
CA LEU A 27 15.02 -11.54 -4.65
C LEU A 27 15.10 -12.41 -5.92
N GLY A 28 16.05 -12.13 -6.81
CA GLY A 28 16.31 -12.92 -8.01
C GLY A 28 16.69 -14.37 -7.66
N GLU A 29 17.61 -14.55 -6.72
CA GLU A 29 18.02 -15.86 -6.21
C GLU A 29 16.87 -16.60 -5.52
N TRP A 30 16.02 -15.89 -4.76
CA TRP A 30 14.83 -16.44 -4.12
C TRP A 30 13.75 -16.91 -5.10
N ILE A 31 13.58 -16.22 -6.23
CA ILE A 31 12.65 -16.63 -7.29
C ILE A 31 13.26 -17.72 -8.20
N GLY A 32 14.58 -17.88 -8.17
CA GLY A 32 15.32 -18.79 -9.05
C GLY A 32 15.64 -18.19 -10.42
N ALA A 33 15.71 -16.87 -10.52
CA ALA A 33 16.15 -16.17 -11.71
C ALA A 33 17.67 -16.29 -11.88
N THR A 34 18.12 -16.67 -13.07
CA THR A 34 19.55 -16.66 -13.42
C THR A 34 20.05 -15.23 -13.55
N ALA A 35 21.36 -15.00 -13.39
CA ALA A 35 21.97 -13.68 -13.58
C ALA A 35 21.63 -13.03 -14.94
N HIS A 36 21.47 -13.83 -16.02
CA HIS A 36 21.08 -13.35 -17.34
C HIS A 36 19.61 -12.93 -17.46
N GLY A 37 18.75 -13.36 -16.52
CA GLY A 37 17.33 -13.03 -16.47
C GLY A 37 16.99 -11.97 -15.43
N LEU A 38 17.98 -11.47 -14.69
CA LEU A 38 17.80 -10.45 -13.67
C LEU A 38 18.08 -9.07 -14.27
N PHE A 39 17.01 -8.31 -14.48
CA PHE A 39 17.08 -6.93 -14.96
C PHE A 39 16.64 -5.99 -13.84
N ASN A 40 17.60 -5.25 -13.26
CA ASN A 40 17.35 -4.23 -12.26
C ASN A 40 17.91 -2.90 -12.75
N PHE A 41 17.04 -1.90 -12.88
CA PHE A 41 17.38 -0.59 -13.40
C PHE A 41 17.29 0.45 -12.29
N PRO A 42 18.20 1.45 -12.24
CA PRO A 42 18.08 2.53 -11.26
C PRO A 42 16.82 3.40 -11.53
N PRO A 43 16.27 4.05 -10.50
CA PRO A 43 15.00 4.82 -10.61
C PRO A 43 14.98 5.91 -11.70
N GLY A 44 16.16 6.38 -12.12
CA GLY A 44 16.32 7.38 -13.18
C GLY A 44 16.13 6.84 -14.62
N VAL A 45 16.15 5.53 -14.84
CA VAL A 45 16.03 4.93 -16.19
C VAL A 45 14.55 4.78 -16.57
N ARG A 46 13.88 5.92 -16.67
CA ARG A 46 12.48 6.00 -17.08
C ARG A 46 12.38 6.24 -18.59
N PRO A 47 11.39 5.64 -19.29
CA PRO A 47 11.15 5.94 -20.70
C PRO A 47 10.91 7.43 -20.99
N MET A 48 10.36 8.15 -20.01
CA MET A 48 10.22 9.60 -20.01
C MET A 48 10.96 10.17 -18.79
N PRO A 49 11.87 11.16 -18.97
CA PRO A 49 12.56 11.78 -17.85
C PRO A 49 11.56 12.48 -16.93
N LEU A 50 11.74 12.32 -15.62
CA LEU A 50 10.89 12.92 -14.59
C LEU A 50 11.68 13.98 -13.82
N GLU A 51 11.22 15.24 -13.88
CA GLU A 51 11.75 16.34 -13.09
C GLU A 51 11.02 16.41 -11.74
N ILE A 52 11.73 16.13 -10.65
CA ILE A 52 11.16 16.07 -9.30
C ILE A 52 11.54 17.34 -8.52
N HIS A 53 10.54 18.07 -8.04
CA HIS A 53 10.71 19.25 -7.20
C HIS A 53 10.21 18.95 -5.79
N ILE A 54 11.02 19.26 -4.78
CA ILE A 54 10.76 18.88 -3.39
C ILE A 54 10.61 20.17 -2.58
N GLN A 55 9.44 20.41 -1.99
CA GLN A 55 9.18 21.59 -1.15
C GLN A 55 8.72 21.17 0.26
N GLY A 56 9.49 21.56 1.27
CA GLY A 56 9.20 21.25 2.67
C GLY A 56 8.42 22.37 3.35
N VAL A 57 7.37 22.02 4.09
CA VAL A 57 6.61 22.95 4.94
C VAL A 57 6.86 22.62 6.40
N ASP A 58 7.37 23.60 7.14
CA ASP A 58 7.75 23.48 8.55
C ASP A 58 6.59 23.90 9.48
N ILE A 59 5.50 23.13 9.44
CA ILE A 59 4.36 23.27 10.34
C ILE A 59 4.11 21.91 10.96
N SER A 60 4.10 21.81 12.28
CA SER A 60 3.90 20.55 13.01
C SER A 60 2.46 20.04 12.95
N ASN A 61 1.49 20.94 13.17
CA ASN A 61 0.07 20.61 13.10
C ASN A 61 -0.33 20.15 11.68
N PHE A 62 -0.96 18.97 11.59
CA PHE A 62 -1.33 18.36 10.32
C PHE A 62 -2.33 19.20 9.51
N GLU A 63 -3.40 19.70 10.13
CA GLU A 63 -4.45 20.44 9.44
C GLU A 63 -3.94 21.80 8.94
N ALA A 64 -3.24 22.54 9.82
CA ALA A 64 -2.63 23.82 9.45
C ALA A 64 -1.59 23.65 8.34
N ARG A 65 -0.80 22.57 8.38
CA ARG A 65 0.16 22.24 7.32
C ARG A 65 -0.53 21.96 5.99
N MET A 66 -1.63 21.20 5.99
CA MET A 66 -2.37 20.91 4.77
C MET A 66 -2.92 22.19 4.13
N GLN A 67 -3.49 23.11 4.92
CA GLN A 67 -3.97 24.41 4.42
C GLN A 67 -2.82 25.28 3.88
N ALA A 68 -1.70 25.32 4.58
CA ALA A 68 -0.52 26.06 4.15
C ALA A 68 0.09 25.51 2.85
N MET A 69 -0.08 24.20 2.56
CA MET A 69 0.37 23.56 1.32
C MET A 69 -0.54 23.87 0.12
N THR A 70 -1.78 24.29 0.32
CA THR A 70 -2.73 24.54 -0.77
C THR A 70 -2.28 25.67 -1.70
N LYS A 71 -1.80 26.79 -1.14
CA LYS A 71 -1.29 27.92 -1.94
C LYS A 71 -0.06 27.55 -2.78
N PRO A 72 1.00 26.92 -2.21
CA PRO A 72 2.11 26.37 -2.99
C PRO A 72 1.66 25.36 -4.06
N THR A 73 0.61 24.57 -3.81
CA THR A 73 0.04 23.64 -4.80
C THR A 73 -0.48 24.41 -6.01
N TYR A 74 -1.29 25.46 -5.79
CA TYR A 74 -1.78 26.31 -6.88
C TYR A 74 -0.63 26.95 -7.68
N THR A 75 0.31 27.61 -7.00
CA THR A 75 1.48 28.24 -7.65
C THR A 75 2.27 27.24 -8.48
N THR A 76 2.44 26.01 -7.98
CA THR A 76 3.14 24.94 -8.69
C THR A 76 2.41 24.52 -9.96
N ILE A 77 1.08 24.37 -9.90
CA ILE A 77 0.29 24.03 -11.09
C ILE A 77 0.43 25.13 -12.14
N VAL A 78 0.26 26.39 -11.76
CA VAL A 78 0.39 27.54 -12.68
C VAL A 78 1.82 27.67 -13.24
N GLN A 79 2.83 27.31 -12.47
CA GLN A 79 4.23 27.35 -12.90
C GLN A 79 4.59 26.21 -13.86
N HIS A 80 4.19 24.98 -13.55
CA HIS A 80 4.69 23.77 -14.23
C HIS A 80 3.72 23.20 -15.27
N ALA A 81 2.41 23.43 -15.13
CA ALA A 81 1.36 22.95 -16.02
C ALA A 81 0.85 24.04 -16.98
N ARG A 82 1.75 24.95 -17.40
CA ARG A 82 1.44 25.97 -18.43
C ARG A 82 1.05 25.30 -19.75
N MET A 83 0.19 25.96 -20.53
CA MET A 83 -0.30 25.51 -21.85
C MET A 83 -1.30 24.34 -21.79
N GLY A 84 -2.13 24.25 -20.74
CA GLY A 84 -3.21 23.26 -20.68
C GLY A 84 -2.73 21.82 -20.49
N LYS A 85 -1.58 21.62 -19.82
CA LYS A 85 -1.17 20.28 -19.40
C LYS A 85 -2.03 19.82 -18.21
N PRO A 86 -2.46 18.55 -18.18
CA PRO A 86 -3.20 18.01 -17.03
C PRO A 86 -2.28 17.90 -15.81
N ALA A 87 -2.84 18.18 -14.64
CA ALA A 87 -2.18 18.01 -13.35
C ALA A 87 -3.01 17.08 -12.46
N ILE A 88 -2.34 16.23 -11.69
CA ILE A 88 -2.96 15.33 -10.71
C ILE A 88 -2.42 15.72 -9.33
N VAL A 89 -3.32 16.07 -8.41
CA VAL A 89 -2.98 16.43 -7.03
C VAL A 89 -3.36 15.27 -6.10
N TYR A 90 -2.35 14.65 -5.49
CA TYR A 90 -2.57 13.63 -4.47
C TYR A 90 -2.72 14.26 -3.09
N VAL A 91 -3.77 13.87 -2.39
CA VAL A 91 -4.09 14.35 -1.04
C VAL A 91 -4.36 13.18 -0.09
N PRO A 92 -4.09 13.35 1.21
CA PRO A 92 -4.11 12.24 2.16
C PRO A 92 -5.51 11.67 2.47
N THR A 93 -6.58 12.46 2.37
CA THR A 93 -7.94 11.99 2.68
C THR A 93 -8.98 12.59 1.73
N ARG A 94 -10.16 11.96 1.65
CA ARG A 94 -11.31 12.46 0.86
C ARG A 94 -11.79 13.85 1.30
N LYS A 95 -11.71 14.16 2.61
CA LYS A 95 -12.03 15.49 3.15
C LYS A 95 -11.10 16.54 2.55
N HIS A 96 -9.79 16.27 2.54
CA HIS A 96 -8.81 17.18 1.95
C HIS A 96 -8.97 17.31 0.45
N THR A 97 -9.37 16.25 -0.28
CA THR A 97 -9.69 16.35 -1.72
C THR A 97 -10.73 17.42 -1.99
N ARG A 98 -11.79 17.49 -1.18
CA ARG A 98 -12.85 18.49 -1.31
C ARG A 98 -12.35 19.88 -0.95
N LEU A 99 -11.71 20.03 0.20
CA LEU A 99 -11.21 21.33 0.68
C LEU A 99 -10.18 21.94 -0.29
N THR A 100 -9.18 21.14 -0.69
CA THR A 100 -8.15 21.58 -1.65
C THR A 100 -8.76 21.96 -2.99
N ALA A 101 -9.78 21.24 -3.49
CA ALA A 101 -10.45 21.62 -4.73
C ALA A 101 -11.13 22.99 -4.64
N VAL A 102 -11.86 23.25 -3.56
CA VAL A 102 -12.52 24.54 -3.31
C VAL A 102 -11.50 25.68 -3.20
N ASP A 103 -10.42 25.46 -2.46
CA ASP A 103 -9.36 26.46 -2.32
C ASP A 103 -8.66 26.73 -3.66
N LEU A 104 -8.39 25.70 -4.49
CA LEU A 104 -7.79 25.86 -5.81
C LEU A 104 -8.69 26.65 -6.76
N MET A 105 -10.02 26.44 -6.71
CA MET A 105 -10.98 27.27 -7.46
C MET A 105 -10.93 28.72 -6.99
N THR A 106 -10.97 28.93 -5.67
CA THR A 106 -10.91 30.28 -5.08
C THR A 106 -9.63 31.00 -5.50
N TYR A 107 -8.48 30.32 -5.51
CA TYR A 107 -7.23 30.91 -6.00
C TYR A 107 -7.25 31.20 -7.50
N SER A 108 -7.89 30.36 -8.32
CA SER A 108 -8.06 30.62 -9.76
C SER A 108 -8.92 31.87 -10.00
N ASP A 109 -10.02 32.01 -9.27
CA ASP A 109 -10.95 33.14 -9.40
C ASP A 109 -10.30 34.47 -8.97
N MET A 110 -9.38 34.41 -8.01
CA MET A 110 -8.62 35.59 -7.55
C MET A 110 -7.53 36.04 -8.55
N ASP A 111 -7.02 35.14 -9.38
CA ASP A 111 -5.83 35.36 -10.22
C ASP A 111 -6.18 35.65 -11.70
N SER A 112 -7.41 35.35 -12.13
CA SER A 112 -7.85 35.52 -13.52
C SER A 112 -9.25 36.13 -13.63
N GLU A 113 -9.38 37.28 -14.30
CA GLU A 113 -10.66 38.01 -14.46
C GLU A 113 -11.58 37.44 -15.56
N ASP A 114 -11.06 36.72 -16.57
CA ASP A 114 -11.84 36.42 -17.80
C ASP A 114 -11.79 34.97 -18.31
N THR A 115 -10.96 34.06 -17.76
CA THR A 115 -11.01 32.64 -18.14
C THR A 115 -10.30 31.77 -17.12
N SER A 116 -10.99 30.75 -16.59
CA SER A 116 -10.36 29.82 -15.66
C SER A 116 -9.17 29.12 -16.30
N VAL A 117 -8.06 29.09 -15.58
CA VAL A 117 -6.81 28.45 -16.02
C VAL A 117 -6.98 26.93 -16.22
N PHE A 118 -8.00 26.32 -15.62
CA PHE A 118 -8.19 24.87 -15.58
C PHE A 118 -9.21 24.31 -16.58
N LEU A 119 -10.09 25.14 -17.15
CA LEU A 119 -11.09 24.70 -18.13
C LEU A 119 -10.55 24.90 -19.56
N LEU A 120 -10.29 23.80 -20.27
CA LEU A 120 -9.79 23.85 -21.65
C LEU A 120 -10.90 23.82 -22.71
N GLN A 121 -12.13 23.44 -22.35
CA GLN A 121 -13.29 23.35 -23.26
C GLN A 121 -14.47 24.16 -22.76
N SER A 122 -15.40 24.56 -23.64
CA SER A 122 -16.59 25.33 -23.24
C SER A 122 -17.49 24.53 -22.30
N GLY A 123 -18.05 25.22 -21.29
CA GLY A 123 -18.92 24.60 -20.26
C GLY A 123 -20.14 23.84 -20.80
N SER A 124 -20.59 24.14 -22.03
CA SER A 124 -21.69 23.44 -22.72
C SER A 124 -21.40 21.97 -23.05
N GLU A 125 -20.14 21.59 -23.27
CA GLU A 125 -19.77 20.19 -23.57
C GLU A 125 -19.72 19.30 -22.31
N LEU A 126 -19.60 19.93 -21.13
CA LEU A 126 -19.52 19.25 -19.83
C LEU A 126 -20.89 18.95 -19.21
N GLU A 127 -21.92 19.69 -19.59
CA GLU A 127 -23.29 19.58 -19.08
C GLU A 127 -23.84 18.14 -19.05
N PRO A 128 -23.75 17.30 -20.11
CA PRO A 128 -24.25 15.93 -20.07
C PRO A 128 -23.47 15.00 -19.11
N PHE A 129 -22.24 15.36 -18.75
CA PHE A 129 -21.46 14.63 -17.76
C PHE A 129 -21.80 15.06 -16.34
N VAL A 130 -22.05 16.36 -16.12
CA VAL A 130 -22.43 16.92 -14.82
C VAL A 130 -23.80 16.39 -14.36
N GLU A 131 -24.75 16.18 -15.27
CA GLU A 131 -26.06 15.62 -14.94
C GLU A 131 -26.00 14.20 -14.36
N ARG A 132 -25.01 13.40 -14.78
CA ARG A 132 -24.85 11.99 -14.33
C ARG A 132 -24.27 11.86 -12.92
N ILE A 133 -23.79 12.95 -12.33
CA ILE A 133 -23.15 12.94 -11.03
C ILE A 133 -24.21 13.02 -9.93
N ASN A 134 -24.13 12.15 -8.92
CA ASN A 134 -25.05 12.19 -7.78
C ASN A 134 -24.57 13.12 -6.65
N GLU A 135 -23.26 13.36 -6.53
CA GLU A 135 -22.71 14.21 -5.47
C GLU A 135 -22.76 15.71 -5.85
N PRO A 136 -23.51 16.56 -5.11
CA PRO A 136 -23.68 17.97 -5.47
C PRO A 136 -22.37 18.76 -5.40
N MET A 137 -21.53 18.51 -4.39
CA MET A 137 -20.22 19.16 -4.27
C MET A 137 -19.26 18.79 -5.41
N LEU A 138 -19.42 17.59 -5.98
CA LEU A 138 -18.62 17.15 -7.11
C LEU A 138 -19.08 17.86 -8.39
N LYS A 139 -20.36 18.24 -8.51
CA LYS A 139 -20.85 19.05 -9.64
C LYS A 139 -20.24 20.45 -9.66
N GLU A 140 -20.17 21.10 -8.50
CA GLU A 140 -19.58 22.44 -8.37
C GLU A 140 -18.08 22.42 -8.67
N THR A 141 -17.37 21.39 -8.21
CA THR A 141 -15.91 21.26 -8.41
C THR A 141 -15.50 20.66 -9.75
N GLN A 142 -16.33 19.82 -10.39
CA GLN A 142 -16.01 19.18 -11.69
C GLN A 142 -16.03 20.12 -12.88
N ILE A 143 -16.68 21.28 -12.75
CA ILE A 143 -16.58 22.33 -13.76
C ILE A 143 -15.11 22.77 -13.90
N TRP A 144 -14.25 22.53 -12.90
CA TRP A 144 -12.89 23.07 -12.89
C TRP A 144 -11.78 22.04 -12.61
N CYS A 145 -12.09 20.89 -11.99
CA CYS A 145 -11.10 19.87 -11.63
C CYS A 145 -11.68 18.45 -11.65
N TRP A 146 -11.07 17.54 -12.43
CA TRP A 146 -11.42 16.11 -12.40
C TRP A 146 -10.93 15.48 -11.09
N LEU A 147 -11.81 15.43 -10.08
CA LEU A 147 -11.52 14.83 -8.78
C LEU A 147 -11.62 13.30 -8.86
N PHE A 148 -10.48 12.63 -8.88
CA PHE A 148 -10.42 11.16 -8.79
C PHE A 148 -10.05 10.72 -7.37
N THR A 149 -11.02 10.17 -6.62
CA THR A 149 -10.76 9.59 -5.31
C THR A 149 -10.48 8.09 -5.41
N ARG A 150 -9.24 7.71 -5.70
CA ARG A 150 -8.82 6.30 -5.53
C ARG A 150 -8.55 6.02 -4.06
N ARG A 151 -9.12 4.95 -3.52
CA ARG A 151 -8.83 4.44 -2.17
C ARG A 151 -7.42 3.86 -2.17
N LEU A 152 -6.41 4.70 -1.95
CA LEU A 152 -5.04 4.23 -1.76
C LEU A 152 -4.92 3.69 -0.32
N ILE A 153 -4.69 2.39 -0.20
CA ILE A 153 -4.37 1.78 1.09
C ILE A 153 -2.99 2.32 1.49
N ARG A 154 -2.96 3.08 2.60
CA ARG A 154 -1.71 3.58 3.19
C ARG A 154 -0.96 2.38 3.78
N HIS A 155 -0.10 1.74 2.99
CA HIS A 155 1.01 1.03 3.59
C HIS A 155 2.08 2.06 3.97
N LYS A 156 2.74 1.88 5.11
CA LYS A 156 3.84 2.72 5.62
C LYS A 156 5.13 2.63 4.75
N SER A 157 4.99 2.31 3.47
CA SER A 157 6.06 1.94 2.56
C SER A 157 6.03 2.85 1.35
N GLY A 158 7.18 3.35 0.91
CA GLY A 158 7.35 4.30 -0.22
C GLY A 158 6.77 3.88 -1.58
N TYR A 159 6.21 2.68 -1.70
CA TYR A 159 5.53 2.19 -2.90
C TYR A 159 4.34 3.06 -3.34
N SER A 160 3.62 3.68 -2.39
CA SER A 160 2.52 4.58 -2.75
C SER A 160 3.02 5.79 -3.53
N GLU A 161 4.14 6.36 -3.11
CA GLU A 161 4.78 7.53 -3.67
C GLU A 161 5.35 7.23 -5.06
N ASP A 162 5.97 6.06 -5.25
CA ASP A 162 6.42 5.61 -6.57
C ASP A 162 5.27 5.47 -7.57
N ILE A 163 4.15 4.90 -7.13
CA ILE A 163 2.95 4.79 -7.97
C ILE A 163 2.43 6.20 -8.33
N MET A 164 2.35 7.11 -7.36
CA MET A 164 1.93 8.50 -7.59
C MET A 164 2.83 9.20 -8.61
N MET A 165 4.16 9.05 -8.48
CA MET A 165 5.13 9.61 -9.43
C MET A 165 5.02 8.96 -10.82
N GLY A 166 4.67 7.68 -10.89
CA GLY A 166 4.44 6.96 -12.15
C GLY A 166 3.30 7.55 -12.99
N HIS A 167 2.32 8.19 -12.34
CA HIS A 167 1.22 8.87 -13.04
C HIS A 167 1.64 10.17 -13.75
N ALA A 168 2.81 10.73 -13.43
CA ALA A 168 3.33 11.95 -14.06
C ALA A 168 3.94 11.72 -15.46
N SER A 169 3.58 10.62 -16.14
CA SER A 169 4.13 10.24 -17.44
C SER A 169 3.03 10.03 -18.48
N ARG A 170 3.13 10.72 -19.63
CA ARG A 170 2.25 10.51 -20.80
C ARG A 170 3.10 10.17 -22.03
N PRO A 171 3.45 8.88 -22.21
CA PRO A 171 4.31 8.46 -23.30
C PRO A 171 3.82 8.99 -24.65
N LEU A 172 4.74 9.40 -25.52
CA LEU A 172 4.47 9.95 -26.87
C LEU A 172 3.86 11.37 -26.93
N ILE A 173 3.35 11.91 -25.81
CA ILE A 173 2.73 13.25 -25.77
C ILE A 173 3.67 14.28 -25.14
N ASP A 174 4.19 13.98 -23.94
CA ASP A 174 5.09 14.89 -23.23
C ASP A 174 6.56 14.56 -23.48
N SER A 175 7.41 15.59 -23.48
CA SER A 175 8.87 15.46 -23.53
C SER A 175 9.47 15.06 -22.17
N SER A 176 8.91 15.57 -21.07
CA SER A 176 9.30 15.26 -19.70
C SER A 176 8.09 15.31 -18.78
N GLY A 177 8.09 14.43 -17.78
CA GLY A 177 7.15 14.46 -16.67
C GLY A 177 7.62 15.44 -15.60
N LYS A 178 6.68 16.06 -14.89
CA LYS A 178 6.99 16.91 -13.73
C LYS A 178 6.25 16.39 -12.50
N CYS A 179 6.97 16.22 -11.40
CA CYS A 179 6.40 15.85 -10.12
C CYS A 179 6.84 16.85 -9.06
N VAL A 180 5.91 17.30 -8.22
CA VAL A 180 6.22 18.16 -7.08
C VAL A 180 5.71 17.50 -5.81
N ILE A 181 6.61 17.32 -4.85
CA ILE A 181 6.34 16.68 -3.58
C ILE A 181 6.34 17.76 -2.50
N LEU A 182 5.16 17.99 -1.92
CA LEU A 182 4.98 18.82 -0.74
C LEU A 182 4.95 17.92 0.50
N PHE A 183 5.85 18.15 1.45
CA PHE A 183 5.99 17.27 2.61
C PHE A 183 6.37 18.08 3.87
N HIS A 184 6.33 17.42 5.03
CA HIS A 184 6.75 18.04 6.28
C HIS A 184 8.28 18.17 6.34
N ALA A 185 8.80 19.38 6.55
CA ALA A 185 10.23 19.70 6.40
C ALA A 185 11.24 18.70 7.02
N PRO A 186 11.01 18.10 8.21
CA PRO A 186 11.91 17.08 8.78
C PRO A 186 12.10 15.83 7.93
N LEU A 187 11.17 15.49 7.03
CA LEU A 187 11.26 14.32 6.15
C LEU A 187 12.07 14.59 4.86
N LYS A 188 12.71 15.76 4.73
CA LYS A 188 13.42 16.14 3.49
C LYS A 188 14.52 15.17 3.13
N GLU A 189 15.31 14.76 4.10
CA GLU A 189 16.41 13.82 3.90
C GLU A 189 15.91 12.44 3.52
N TYR A 190 14.80 12.01 4.13
CA TYR A 190 14.12 10.76 3.77
C TYR A 190 13.72 10.76 2.29
N TYR A 191 13.02 11.81 1.82
CA TYR A 191 12.60 11.89 0.42
C TYR A 191 13.76 12.02 -0.56
N LYS A 192 14.82 12.75 -0.21
CA LYS A 192 16.02 12.83 -1.05
C LYS A 192 16.65 11.44 -1.23
N LYS A 193 16.88 10.72 -0.12
CA LYS A 193 17.42 9.37 -0.16
C LYS A 193 16.52 8.42 -0.96
N PHE A 194 15.21 8.51 -0.75
CA PHE A 194 14.22 7.69 -1.45
C PHE A 194 14.21 7.87 -2.97
N LEU A 195 14.47 9.09 -3.47
CA LEU A 195 14.45 9.37 -4.91
C LEU A 195 15.76 9.01 -5.60
N ASP A 196 16.88 9.12 -4.89
CA ASP A 196 18.21 8.86 -5.43
C ASP A 196 18.60 7.38 -5.32
N GLU A 197 18.17 6.69 -4.25
CA GLU A 197 18.51 5.31 -3.94
C GLU A 197 17.30 4.38 -4.08
N ALA A 198 17.51 3.20 -4.69
CA ALA A 198 16.49 2.16 -4.69
C ALA A 198 16.23 1.65 -3.27
N PHE A 199 14.99 1.24 -2.97
CA PHE A 199 14.62 0.81 -1.63
C PHE A 199 15.03 -0.66 -1.37
N PRO A 200 15.59 -1.00 -0.21
CA PRO A 200 15.79 -2.39 0.20
C PRO A 200 14.45 -3.02 0.60
N VAL A 201 14.14 -4.18 0.03
CA VAL A 201 12.90 -4.90 0.32
C VAL A 201 13.16 -5.98 1.35
N GLU A 202 12.61 -5.80 2.54
CA GLU A 202 12.74 -6.73 3.65
C GLU A 202 11.52 -7.63 3.79
N SER A 203 11.77 -8.88 4.18
CA SER A 203 10.71 -9.82 4.50
C SER A 203 10.01 -9.43 5.81
N HIS A 204 8.68 -9.46 5.78
CA HIS A 204 7.82 -9.32 6.96
C HIS A 204 7.15 -10.65 7.33
N LEU A 205 7.67 -11.77 6.79
CA LEU A 205 7.09 -13.11 6.95
C LEU A 205 7.00 -13.53 8.42
N GLN A 206 7.94 -13.11 9.27
CA GLN A 206 7.98 -13.39 10.71
C GLN A 206 6.70 -12.99 11.45
N HIS A 207 5.99 -11.95 10.98
CA HIS A 207 4.74 -11.50 11.60
C HIS A 207 3.52 -12.36 11.21
N TYR A 208 3.61 -13.08 10.09
CA TYR A 208 2.54 -13.90 9.53
C TYR A 208 2.93 -15.38 9.46
N LEU A 209 3.99 -15.76 10.18
CA LEU A 209 4.61 -17.07 10.06
C LEU A 209 3.63 -18.16 10.50
N HIS A 210 2.89 -17.94 11.59
CA HIS A 210 1.97 -18.92 12.14
C HIS A 210 0.86 -19.32 11.16
N ASP A 211 0.33 -18.38 10.37
CA ASP A 211 -0.73 -18.67 9.41
C ASP A 211 -0.20 -19.48 8.23
N ASN A 212 0.98 -19.13 7.74
CA ASN A 212 1.62 -19.84 6.64
C ASN A 212 2.05 -21.25 7.07
N PHE A 213 2.62 -21.40 8.28
CA PHE A 213 2.98 -22.70 8.83
C PHE A 213 1.76 -23.59 9.02
N ASN A 214 0.70 -23.06 9.61
CA ASN A 214 -0.54 -23.79 9.79
C ASN A 214 -1.11 -24.24 8.44
N ALA A 215 -1.12 -23.38 7.43
CA ALA A 215 -1.60 -23.74 6.09
C ALA A 215 -0.80 -24.89 5.45
N GLU A 216 0.53 -24.90 5.61
CA GLU A 216 1.39 -25.95 5.06
C GLU A 216 1.29 -27.27 5.85
N VAL A 217 1.09 -27.22 7.18
CA VAL A 217 0.76 -28.41 8.01
C VAL A 217 -0.57 -29.01 7.57
N VAL A 218 -1.60 -28.17 7.34
CA VAL A 218 -2.91 -28.61 6.84
C VAL A 218 -2.84 -29.20 5.43
N ALA A 219 -1.99 -28.64 4.58
CA ALA A 219 -1.73 -29.17 3.25
C ALA A 219 -0.96 -30.50 3.29
N GLY A 220 -0.44 -30.90 4.46
CA GLY A 220 0.38 -32.10 4.64
C GLY A 220 1.78 -31.96 4.04
N VAL A 221 2.22 -30.72 3.77
CA VAL A 221 3.56 -30.41 3.25
C VAL A 221 4.59 -30.44 4.38
N ILE A 222 4.23 -29.93 5.56
CA ILE A 222 5.05 -30.01 6.77
C ILE A 222 4.42 -31.07 7.68
N GLN A 223 5.13 -32.18 7.89
CA GLN A 223 4.66 -33.29 8.75
C GLN A 223 5.53 -33.46 9.99
N THR A 224 6.80 -33.05 9.91
CA THR A 224 7.77 -33.16 11.00
C THR A 224 8.41 -31.82 11.33
N LYS A 225 9.01 -31.69 12.52
CA LYS A 225 9.82 -30.50 12.88
C LYS A 225 11.04 -30.32 11.97
N GLN A 226 11.54 -31.39 11.36
CA GLN A 226 12.66 -31.32 10.42
C GLN A 226 12.23 -30.64 9.11
N ASP A 227 11.03 -30.96 8.61
CA ASP A 227 10.45 -30.33 7.41
C ASP A 227 10.17 -28.84 7.63
N ALA A 228 9.90 -28.46 8.87
CA ALA A 228 9.71 -27.09 9.31
C ALA A 228 11.01 -26.25 9.32
N GLY A 229 12.18 -26.85 9.10
CA GLY A 229 13.44 -26.14 8.92
C GLY A 229 14.36 -26.05 10.15
N VAL A 230 14.17 -26.91 11.16
CA VAL A 230 15.08 -27.01 12.30
C VAL A 230 16.37 -27.72 11.84
N SER A 231 17.46 -27.00 11.52
CA SER A 231 18.72 -27.64 11.06
C SER A 231 20.01 -26.87 11.39
N HIS A 232 20.82 -27.35 12.33
CA HIS A 232 22.02 -26.68 12.86
C HIS A 232 23.04 -26.13 11.83
N MET A 233 22.95 -24.83 11.50
CA MET A 233 24.08 -23.97 11.12
C MET A 233 23.69 -22.50 11.38
N HIS A 234 24.17 -21.90 12.48
CA HIS A 234 24.14 -20.50 12.96
C HIS A 234 23.01 -19.53 12.50
N LEU A 235 22.69 -19.39 11.21
CA LEU A 235 21.43 -18.80 10.75
C LEU A 235 20.22 -19.64 11.19
N SER A 236 20.43 -20.95 11.36
CA SER A 236 19.44 -21.88 11.86
C SER A 236 19.06 -21.64 13.30
N ASP A 237 19.90 -21.11 14.18
CA ASP A 237 19.51 -21.06 15.59
C ASP A 237 18.35 -20.07 15.77
N HIS A 238 18.42 -18.91 15.10
CA HIS A 238 17.31 -17.96 15.07
C HIS A 238 16.08 -18.49 14.32
N LEU A 239 16.27 -19.18 13.18
CA LEU A 239 15.15 -19.74 12.43
C LEU A 239 14.50 -20.92 13.17
N SER A 240 15.29 -21.76 13.83
CA SER A 240 14.84 -22.86 14.69
C SER A 240 14.09 -22.31 15.88
N GLU A 241 14.62 -21.29 16.58
CA GLU A 241 13.93 -20.63 17.68
C GLU A 241 12.60 -20.02 17.21
N LEU A 242 12.60 -19.35 16.05
CA LEU A 242 11.39 -18.77 15.48
C LEU A 242 10.35 -19.86 15.16
N VAL A 243 10.76 -20.96 14.53
CA VAL A 243 9.90 -22.11 14.22
C VAL A 243 9.37 -22.76 15.50
N GLU A 244 10.22 -23.02 16.49
CA GLU A 244 9.84 -23.60 17.78
C GLU A 244 8.85 -22.71 18.53
N ASN A 245 9.10 -21.40 18.58
CA ASN A 245 8.17 -20.43 19.18
C ASN A 245 6.81 -20.46 18.47
N THR A 246 6.80 -20.45 17.13
CA THR A 246 5.53 -20.52 16.38
C THR A 246 4.80 -21.85 16.55
N LEU A 247 5.51 -22.97 16.64
CA LEU A 247 4.91 -24.27 16.90
C LEU A 247 4.35 -24.37 18.32
N GLY A 248 5.05 -23.84 19.34
CA GLY A 248 4.55 -23.74 20.71
C GLY A 248 3.32 -22.85 20.82
N ASP A 249 3.30 -21.72 20.11
CA ASP A 249 2.11 -20.87 19.98
C ASP A 249 0.96 -21.58 19.25
N LEU A 250 1.24 -22.45 18.27
CA LEU A 250 0.22 -23.21 17.56
C LEU A 250 -0.34 -24.35 18.42
N GLU A 251 0.50 -25.01 19.20
CA GLU A 251 0.14 -26.08 20.14
C GLU A 251 -0.71 -25.56 21.30
N SER A 252 -0.27 -24.48 21.96
CA SER A 252 -1.03 -23.82 23.04
C SER A 252 -2.42 -23.37 22.57
N SER A 253 -2.51 -22.97 21.30
CA SER A 253 -3.74 -22.54 20.63
C SER A 253 -4.63 -23.71 20.14
N LYS A 254 -4.18 -24.96 20.34
CA LYS A 254 -4.86 -26.20 19.89
C LYS A 254 -5.11 -26.26 18.38
N CYS A 255 -4.25 -25.62 17.58
CA CYS A 255 -4.29 -25.73 16.12
C CYS A 255 -3.57 -26.99 15.62
N VAL A 256 -2.44 -27.31 16.26
CA VAL A 256 -1.57 -28.45 15.93
C VAL A 256 -1.29 -29.24 17.22
N THR A 257 -1.17 -30.56 17.12
CA THR A 257 -0.64 -31.44 18.18
C THR A 257 0.69 -32.01 17.73
N VAL A 258 1.66 -32.06 18.64
CA VAL A 258 2.98 -32.63 18.38
C VAL A 258 3.07 -33.96 19.15
N GLU A 259 3.08 -35.07 18.43
CA GLU A 259 3.26 -36.42 19.00
C GLU A 259 4.54 -37.03 18.41
N ASP A 260 5.54 -37.35 19.23
CA ASP A 260 6.81 -37.96 18.80
C ASP A 260 7.44 -37.32 17.54
N ASP A 261 7.50 -35.98 17.52
CA ASP A 261 7.96 -35.12 16.41
C ASP A 261 7.10 -35.12 15.12
N PHE A 262 5.97 -35.83 15.12
CA PHE A 262 4.94 -35.73 14.10
C PHE A 262 3.91 -34.66 14.46
N LEU A 263 3.55 -33.84 13.46
CA LEU A 263 2.54 -32.80 13.58
C LEU A 263 1.19 -33.35 13.12
N THR A 264 0.29 -33.60 14.06
CA THR A 264 -1.11 -33.97 13.78
C THR A 264 -2.01 -32.75 13.84
N PHE A 265 -2.98 -32.69 12.92
CA PHE A 265 -3.82 -31.50 12.76
C PHE A 265 -5.25 -31.71 13.28
N LEU A 266 -5.73 -30.78 14.12
CA LEU A 266 -7.00 -30.92 14.85
C LEU A 266 -8.21 -30.19 14.23
N LYS A 267 -8.04 -29.13 13.41
CA LYS A 267 -9.18 -28.28 12.97
C LYS A 267 -9.09 -27.78 11.53
N ARG A 268 -9.79 -28.43 10.58
CA ARG A 268 -9.81 -28.28 9.08
C ARG A 268 -10.00 -26.88 8.44
N SER A 269 -9.80 -25.77 9.15
CA SER A 269 -9.98 -24.40 8.66
C SER A 269 -8.68 -23.58 8.75
N GLY A 270 -7.62 -24.08 8.12
CA GLY A 270 -6.23 -23.58 8.18
C GLY A 270 -5.94 -22.19 7.58
N LYS A 271 -6.94 -21.36 7.29
CA LYS A 271 -6.73 -19.99 6.75
C LYS A 271 -7.17 -18.85 7.67
N TYR A 272 -7.83 -19.15 8.80
CA TYR A 272 -8.46 -18.16 9.67
C TYR A 272 -8.08 -18.40 11.14
N ARG A 273 -6.78 -18.54 11.44
CA ARG A 273 -6.29 -18.87 12.80
C ARG A 273 -6.76 -17.84 13.82
N SER A 274 -6.59 -16.56 13.53
CA SER A 274 -7.00 -15.42 14.36
C SER A 274 -8.47 -15.47 14.76
N ILE A 275 -9.38 -15.58 13.78
CA ILE A 275 -10.81 -15.75 14.01
C ILE A 275 -11.09 -17.03 14.80
N LEU A 276 -10.52 -18.17 14.41
CA LEU A 276 -10.81 -19.46 15.08
C LEU A 276 -10.37 -19.50 16.54
N LEU A 277 -9.26 -18.84 16.89
CA LEU A 277 -8.78 -18.75 18.26
C LEU A 277 -9.69 -17.87 19.11
N CYS A 278 -9.99 -16.66 18.62
CA CYS A 278 -10.88 -15.73 19.33
C CYS A 278 -12.29 -16.33 19.52
N PHE A 279 -12.78 -17.07 18.53
CA PHE A 279 -14.06 -17.77 18.61
C PHE A 279 -13.98 -19.01 19.51
N SER A 280 -12.92 -19.81 19.46
CA SER A 280 -12.85 -21.04 20.26
C SER A 280 -12.70 -20.79 21.76
N SER A 281 -12.10 -19.67 22.18
CA SER A 281 -12.00 -19.30 23.60
C SER A 281 -13.25 -18.59 24.12
N SER A 282 -13.97 -17.88 23.24
CA SER A 282 -15.03 -16.94 23.63
C SER A 282 -16.44 -17.46 23.36
N LEU A 283 -16.62 -18.43 22.46
CA LEU A 283 -17.93 -19.02 22.17
C LEU A 283 -18.43 -19.87 23.34
N THR A 284 -19.64 -19.54 23.82
CA THR A 284 -20.37 -20.37 24.78
C THR A 284 -21.74 -20.75 24.21
N CYS A 285 -22.28 -21.91 24.60
CA CYS A 285 -23.56 -22.43 24.10
C CYS A 285 -24.78 -21.55 24.43
N LYS A 286 -24.61 -20.49 25.25
CA LYS A 286 -25.67 -19.56 25.68
C LYS A 286 -25.57 -18.17 25.03
N MET A 287 -24.66 -17.96 24.09
CA MET A 287 -24.45 -16.65 23.48
C MET A 287 -25.60 -16.21 22.58
N LYS A 288 -25.98 -14.93 22.71
CA LYS A 288 -26.95 -14.25 21.84
C LYS A 288 -26.23 -13.57 20.68
N LEU A 289 -26.98 -13.18 19.64
CA LEU A 289 -26.47 -12.51 18.44
C LEU A 289 -25.56 -11.31 18.74
N LYS A 290 -25.89 -10.51 19.78
CA LYS A 290 -25.06 -9.38 20.21
C LYS A 290 -23.65 -9.81 20.63
N GLY A 291 -23.52 -10.86 21.44
CA GLY A 291 -22.21 -11.37 21.87
C GLY A 291 -21.42 -12.01 20.73
N LEU A 292 -22.10 -12.61 19.75
CA LEU A 292 -21.45 -13.10 18.53
C LEU A 292 -20.86 -11.96 17.69
N LEU A 293 -21.58 -10.83 17.58
CA LEU A 293 -21.10 -9.65 16.86
C LEU A 293 -19.91 -9.00 17.56
N GLU A 294 -19.90 -8.95 18.89
CA GLU A 294 -18.77 -8.42 19.66
C GLU A 294 -17.51 -9.28 19.46
N ILE A 295 -17.65 -10.61 19.52
CA ILE A 295 -16.53 -11.53 19.24
C ILE A 295 -16.04 -11.38 17.81
N LEU A 296 -16.97 -11.29 16.84
CA LEU A 296 -16.59 -11.11 15.45
C LEU A 296 -15.85 -9.78 15.24
N ALA A 297 -16.32 -8.68 15.82
CA ALA A 297 -15.66 -7.38 15.75
C ALA A 297 -14.27 -7.36 16.40
N SER A 298 -14.00 -8.23 17.38
CA SER A 298 -12.69 -8.38 18.02
C SER A 298 -11.65 -9.19 17.21
N ALA A 299 -12.01 -9.69 16.03
CA ALA A 299 -11.09 -10.41 15.17
C ALA A 299 -9.93 -9.52 14.69
N SER A 300 -8.69 -10.01 14.73
CA SER A 300 -7.49 -9.25 14.35
C SER A 300 -7.46 -8.85 12.87
N GLU A 301 -8.26 -9.49 12.02
CA GLU A 301 -8.46 -9.12 10.63
C GLU A 301 -9.01 -7.70 10.47
N TYR A 302 -9.75 -7.21 11.47
CA TYR A 302 -10.26 -5.85 11.51
C TYR A 302 -9.25 -4.81 11.99
N GLU A 303 -8.08 -5.22 12.49
CA GLU A 303 -6.99 -4.29 12.86
C GLU A 303 -6.47 -3.50 11.65
N GLN A 304 -6.59 -4.07 10.45
CA GLN A 304 -6.21 -3.38 9.22
C GLN A 304 -7.19 -2.27 8.79
N LEU A 305 -8.35 -2.16 9.45
CA LEU A 305 -9.30 -1.09 9.15
C LEU A 305 -8.75 0.24 9.69
N PRO A 306 -8.48 1.23 8.83
CA PRO A 306 -7.93 2.49 9.28
C PRO A 306 -9.00 3.29 10.01
N ILE A 307 -8.76 3.64 11.27
CA ILE A 307 -9.54 4.63 12.00
C ILE A 307 -9.03 6.01 11.58
N ARG A 308 -9.88 6.84 10.99
CA ARG A 308 -9.49 8.19 10.56
C ARG A 308 -9.73 9.23 11.66
N PRO A 309 -8.97 10.34 11.65
CA PRO A 309 -9.31 11.50 12.47
C PRO A 309 -10.76 11.94 12.19
N SER A 310 -11.51 12.24 13.26
CA SER A 310 -12.96 12.51 13.26
C SER A 310 -13.90 11.30 13.09
N GLU A 311 -13.40 10.07 12.89
CA GLU A 311 -14.23 8.86 12.97
C GLU A 311 -14.39 8.36 14.42
N GLU A 312 -13.54 8.81 15.35
CA GLU A 312 -13.63 8.48 16.79
C GLU A 312 -14.91 9.02 17.45
N GLU A 313 -15.46 10.14 16.98
CA GLU A 313 -16.70 10.73 17.50
C GLU A 313 -17.98 10.03 16.97
N LEU A 314 -17.84 9.22 15.91
CA LEU A 314 -18.95 8.50 15.27
C LEU A 314 -19.09 7.05 15.77
N ILE A 315 -18.13 6.59 16.60
CA ILE A 315 -18.08 5.26 17.23
C ILE A 315 -18.62 5.36 18.65
#